data_AF-A0A7H4PJJ3-F1
#
_entry.id   AF-A0A7H4PJJ3-F1
#
_cell.length_a   1.000
_cell.length_b   1.000
_cell.length_c   1.000
_cell.angle_alpha   90.00
_cell.angle_beta   90.00
_cell.angle_gamma   90.00
#
_symmetry.space_group_name_H-M   'P 1'
#
loop_
_entity.id
_entity.type
_entity.pdbx_description
1 polymer ?
#
loop_
_entity_poly.entity_id
_entity_poly.type
_entity_poly.pdbx_seq_one_letter_code
_entity_poly.pdbx_strand_id
1 'polypeptide(L)' 'MILFPIPGARQIAHLQDNAGAASLAISDVDIKLIDRIFTPDNIHGLRYTQGDFHLIDK' A
#
# COMPACT_ATOMS: atom_id res chain seq x y z
N MET A 1 -2.68 17.04 3.51
CA MET A 1 -2.32 16.51 2.17
C MET A 1 -2.96 15.15 2.05
N ILE A 2 -3.91 14.94 1.13
CA ILE A 2 -4.52 13.62 0.91
C ILE A 2 -3.67 12.91 -0.14
N LEU A 3 -3.03 11.80 0.23
CA LEU A 3 -2.39 10.87 -0.69
C LEU A 3 -3.51 9.97 -1.24
N PHE A 4 -3.88 10.14 -2.52
CA PHE A 4 -4.64 9.09 -3.20
C PHE A 4 -3.64 8.06 -3.70
N PRO A 5 -3.54 6.86 -3.10
CA PRO A 5 -2.93 5.76 -3.82
C PRO A 5 -3.75 5.60 -5.10
N ILE A 6 -3.09 5.63 -6.25
CA ILE A 6 -3.69 5.15 -7.50
C ILE A 6 -3.23 3.69 -7.61
N PRO A 7 -3.96 2.73 -7.00
CA PRO A 7 -3.60 1.34 -7.12
C PRO A 7 -3.71 0.92 -8.59
N GLY A 8 -2.56 0.64 -9.20
CA GLY A 8 -2.52 0.14 -10.57
C GLY A 8 -3.05 -1.29 -10.62
N ALA A 9 -4.12 -1.51 -11.38
CA ALA A 9 -4.66 -2.83 -11.67
C ALA A 9 -5.03 -2.95 -13.15
N ARG A 10 -4.86 -4.15 -13.73
CA ARG A 10 -5.23 -4.44 -15.12
C ARG A 10 -6.38 -5.44 -15.26
N GLN A 11 -6.72 -6.14 -14.18
CA GLN A 11 -7.81 -7.09 -14.14
C GLN A 11 -9.07 -6.41 -13.61
N ILE A 12 -10.22 -6.66 -14.25
CA ILE A 12 -11.50 -6.03 -13.90
C ILE A 12 -11.86 -6.32 -12.44
N ALA A 13 -11.66 -7.55 -11.96
CA ALA A 13 -11.93 -7.91 -10.57
C ALA A 13 -11.16 -7.03 -9.57
N HIS A 14 -9.85 -6.83 -9.78
CA HIS A 14 -9.04 -5.99 -8.89
C HIS A 14 -9.41 -4.50 -8.99
N LEU A 15 -9.87 -4.03 -10.15
CA LEU A 15 -10.40 -2.66 -10.27
C LEU A 15 -11.68 -2.49 -9.44
N GLN A 16 -12.54 -3.52 -9.43
CA GLN A 16 -13.76 -3.53 -8.61
C GLN A 16 -13.41 -3.55 -7.12
N ASP A 17 -12.44 -4.36 -6.70
CA ASP A 17 -11.97 -4.40 -5.30
C ASP A 17 -11.40 -3.05 -4.86
N ASN A 18 -10.55 -2.43 -5.68
CA ASN A 18 -9.97 -1.11 -5.41
C ASN A 18 -11.05 -0.03 -5.27
N ALA A 19 -12.05 -0.03 -6.16
CA ALA A 19 -13.17 0.91 -6.09
C ALA A 19 -14.04 0.66 -4.84
N GLY A 20 -14.28 -0.62 -4.51
CA GLY A 20 -15.06 -1.02 -3.34
C GLY A 20 -14.42 -0.65 -2.01
N ALA A 21 -13.09 -0.54 -1.95
CA ALA A 21 -12.36 -0.16 -0.74
C ALA A 21 -12.79 1.20 -0.16
N ALA A 22 -13.29 2.13 -1.00
CA ALA A 22 -13.80 3.42 -0.55
C ALA A 22 -15.01 3.30 0.40
N SER A 23 -15.74 2.19 0.34
CA SER A 23 -16.91 1.91 1.16
C SER A 23 -16.59 1.08 2.41
N LEU A 24 -15.34 0.63 2.57
CA LEU A 24 -14.96 -0.23 3.69
C LEU A 24 -14.80 0.61 4.97
N ALA A 25 -15.63 0.32 5.97
CA ALA A 25 -15.42 0.83 7.33
C ALA A 25 -14.46 -0.09 8.08
N ILE A 26 -13.34 0.47 8.55
CA ILE A 26 -12.36 -0.25 9.38
C ILE A 26 -12.52 0.23 10.82
N SER A 27 -12.51 -0.68 11.79
CA SER A 27 -12.66 -0.32 13.20
C SER A 27 -11.40 0.37 13.73
N ASP A 28 -11.55 1.20 14.76
CA ASP A 28 -10.41 1.83 15.43
C ASP A 28 -9.42 0.81 16.03
N VAL A 29 -9.93 -0.37 16.41
CA VAL A 29 -9.11 -1.46 16.95
C VAL A 29 -8.22 -2.03 15.85
N ASP A 30 -8.77 -2.26 14.67
CA ASP A 30 -8.03 -2.79 13.52
C ASP A 30 -7.00 -1.78 12.99
N ILE A 31 -7.36 -0.49 12.93
CA ILE A 31 -6.42 0.57 12.56
C ILE A 31 -5.22 0.60 13.53
N LYS A 32 -5.47 0.57 14.84
CA LYS A 32 -4.40 0.54 15.85
C LYS A 32 -3.54 -0.71 15.77
N LEU A 33 -4.12 -1.84 15.36
CA LEU A 33 -3.36 -3.07 15.13
C LEU A 33 -2.44 -2.91 13.93
N ILE A 34 -2.95 -2.37 12.82
CA ILE A 34 -2.17 -2.11 11.61
C ILE A 34 -1.01 -1.14 11.90
N ASP A 35 -1.26 -0.05 12.63
CA ASP A 35 -0.21 0.92 13.00
C ASP A 35 0.96 0.26 13.74
N ARG A 36 0.68 -0.70 14.62
CA ARG A 36 1.72 -1.44 15.37
C ARG A 36 2.57 -2.32 14.46
N ILE A 37 1.98 -2.88 13.40
CA ILE A 37 2.73 -3.69 12.43
C ILE A 37 3.75 -2.82 11.68
N PHE A 38 3.43 -1.56 11.45
CA PHE A 38 4.27 -0.62 10.69
C PHE A 38 5.15 0.29 11.58
N THR A 39 5.43 -0.09 12.83
CA THR A 39 6.43 0.64 13.63
C THR A 39 7.84 0.45 13.05
N PRO A 40 8.76 1.42 13.22
CA PRO A 40 10.13 1.31 12.69
C PRO A 40 10.85 0.03 13.09
N ASP A 41 10.62 -0.45 14.32
CA ASP A 41 11.22 -1.70 14.83
C ASP A 41 10.74 -2.96 14.09
N ASN A 42 9.59 -2.89 13.40
CA ASN A 42 8.95 -4.00 12.69
C ASN A 42 9.13 -3.92 11.16
N ILE A 43 9.67 -2.81 10.64
CA ILE A 43 9.92 -2.63 9.21
C ILE A 43 11.40 -2.86 8.95
N HIS A 44 11.71 -3.84 8.10
CA HIS A 44 13.08 -4.18 7.73
C HIS A 44 13.29 -4.18 6.21
N GLY A 45 14.47 -3.77 5.80
CA GLY A 45 14.87 -3.76 4.39
C GLY A 45 14.27 -2.60 3.59
N LEU A 46 14.63 -2.54 2.30
CA LEU A 46 14.16 -1.54 1.36
C LEU A 46 13.08 -2.15 0.46
N ARG A 47 12.03 -1.37 0.14
CA ARG A 47 11.05 -1.77 -0.89
C ARG A 47 11.67 -1.83 -2.29
N TYR A 48 12.60 -0.93 -2.57
CA TYR A 48 13.40 -0.89 -3.80
C TYR A 48 14.85 -0.68 -3.42
N THR A 49 15.73 -1.57 -3.90
CA THR A 49 17.18 -1.45 -3.75
C THR A 49 17.73 -0.46 -4.77
N GLN A 50 18.98 0.00 -4.60
CA GLN A 50 19.63 0.81 -5.64
C GLN A 50 19.73 0.09 -6.99
N GLY A 51 19.85 -1.25 -7.00
CA GLY A 51 19.84 -2.04 -8.22
C GLY A 51 18.52 -1.95 -8.99
N ASP A 52 17.39 -1.86 -8.28
CA ASP A 52 16.06 -1.76 -8.90
C ASP A 52 15.85 -0.42 -9.60
N PHE A 53 16.44 0.67 -9.08
CA PHE A 53 16.37 1.99 -9.71
C PHE A 53 17.17 2.07 -11.01
N HIS A 54 18.28 1.34 -11.14
CA HIS A 54 19.07 1.30 -12.39
C HIS A 54 18.32 0.69 -13.59
N LEU A 55 17.19 0.02 -13.38
CA LEU A 55 16.35 -0.56 -14.43
C LEU A 55 15.33 0.44 -15.02
N ILE A 56 15.15 1.61 -14.39
CA ILE A 56 14.10 2.59 -14.76
C ILE A 56 14.61 3.62 -15.79
N ASP A 57 15.94 3.78 -15.96
CA ASP A 57 16.55 4.78 -16.84
C ASP A 57 16.95 4.25 -18.25
N LYS A 58 16.33 3.17 -18.73
CA LYS A 58 16.59 2.59 -20.06
C LYS A 58 15.42 2.71 -21.03
#